data_AF-A0A9D9EFE8-F1
#
_entry.id   AF-A0A9D9EFE8-F1
#
_cell.length_a   1.000
_cell.length_b   1.000
_cell.length_c   1.000
_cell.angle_alpha   90.00
_cell.angle_beta   90.00
_cell.angle_gamma   90.00
#
_symmetry.space_group_name_H-M   'P 1'
#
loop_
_entity.id
_entity.type
_entity.pdbx_description
1 polymer ?
#
loop_
_entity_poly.entity_id
_entity_poly.type
_entity_poly.pdbx_seq_one_letter_code
_entity_poly.pdbx_strand_id
1 'polypeptide(L)'
;MTKQELMKIAIDLSVKNVAEGGGPFGAVIAKDGKIVATGVNRVTADHDPTAHAEVSAIRAAAKALGTFDLSGCEIYTSCEPCPMCLGAIYWAHLDRMYYGNTKTDAAKAGFDDAFIYKELDLDPQKRSLRSEMMMHDEALEAFGDWMKKDDKIRY
;
A
#
# COMPACT_ATOMS: atom_id res chain seq x y z
N MET A 1 -3.27 -8.79 -21.10
CA MET A 1 -3.92 -9.70 -20.15
C MET A 1 -5.24 -9.08 -19.74
N THR A 2 -6.28 -9.89 -19.50
CA THR A 2 -7.56 -9.43 -18.98
C THR A 2 -7.47 -9.11 -17.49
N LYS A 3 -8.46 -8.38 -16.96
CA LYS A 3 -8.55 -8.07 -15.53
C LYS A 3 -8.62 -9.33 -14.66
N GLN A 4 -9.31 -10.36 -15.15
CA GLN A 4 -9.46 -11.64 -14.47
C GLN A 4 -8.14 -12.43 -14.45
N GLU A 5 -7.38 -12.41 -15.54
CA GLU A 5 -6.05 -13.03 -15.60
C GLU A 5 -5.08 -12.35 -14.63
N LEU A 6 -5.08 -11.00 -14.58
CA LEU A 6 -4.23 -10.23 -13.67
C LEU A 6 -4.61 -10.48 -12.20
N MET A 7 -5.91 -10.47 -11.87
CA MET A 7 -6.37 -10.81 -10.52
C MET A 7 -6.02 -12.25 -10.14
N LYS A 8 -6.15 -13.20 -11.08
CA LYS A 8 -5.75 -14.58 -10.83
C LYS A 8 -4.27 -14.70 -10.48
N ILE A 9 -3.40 -13.92 -11.11
CA ILE A 9 -1.98 -13.89 -10.77
C ILE A 9 -1.75 -13.34 -9.36
N ALA A 10 -2.45 -12.27 -8.96
CA ALA A 10 -2.36 -11.74 -7.59
C ALA A 10 -2.78 -12.80 -6.53
N ILE A 11 -3.83 -13.57 -6.83
CA ILE A 11 -4.28 -14.69 -5.98
C ILE A 11 -3.25 -15.82 -5.95
N ASP A 12 -2.74 -16.25 -7.10
CA ASP A 12 -1.77 -17.34 -7.19
C ASP A 12 -0.45 -16.97 -6.45
N LEU A 13 -0.04 -15.69 -6.52
CA LEU A 13 1.09 -15.15 -5.75
C LEU A 13 0.83 -15.21 -4.24
N SER A 14 -0.36 -14.80 -3.78
CA SER A 14 -0.77 -14.89 -2.38
C SER A 14 -0.71 -16.33 -1.86
N VAL A 15 -1.30 -17.28 -2.58
CA VAL A 15 -1.33 -18.70 -2.20
C VAL A 15 0.08 -19.27 -2.13
N LYS A 16 0.91 -18.98 -3.13
CA LYS A 16 2.30 -19.42 -3.15
C LYS A 16 3.10 -18.86 -1.98
N ASN A 17 2.92 -17.59 -1.65
CA ASN A 17 3.67 -16.93 -0.58
C ASN A 17 3.40 -17.55 0.80
N VAL A 18 2.18 -18.02 1.05
CA VAL A 18 1.86 -18.79 2.27
C VAL A 18 2.66 -20.09 2.34
N ALA A 19 2.74 -20.83 1.24
CA ALA A 19 3.53 -22.06 1.17
C ALA A 19 5.03 -21.83 1.42
N GLU A 20 5.51 -20.61 1.14
CA GLU A 20 6.89 -20.17 1.36
C GLU A 20 7.10 -19.48 2.73
N GLY A 21 6.08 -19.46 3.60
CA GLY A 21 6.16 -18.95 4.98
C GLY A 21 5.86 -17.46 5.15
N GLY A 22 5.38 -16.78 4.10
CA GLY A 22 4.93 -15.39 4.13
C GLY A 22 3.42 -15.24 4.38
N GLY A 23 2.95 -13.99 4.45
CA GLY A 23 1.52 -13.69 4.62
C GLY A 23 0.69 -13.96 3.35
N PRO A 24 -0.64 -14.20 3.46
CA PRO A 24 -1.54 -14.56 2.36
C PRO A 24 -1.93 -13.37 1.47
N PHE A 25 -0.95 -12.58 1.02
CA PHE A 25 -1.18 -11.38 0.22
C PHE A 25 -0.25 -11.32 -0.98
N GLY A 26 -0.84 -11.00 -2.14
CA GLY A 26 -0.15 -10.83 -3.41
C GLY A 26 -0.76 -9.67 -4.18
N ALA A 27 0.06 -8.95 -4.94
CA ALA A 27 -0.34 -7.80 -5.72
C ALA A 27 0.37 -7.76 -7.08
N VAL A 28 -0.32 -7.20 -8.07
CA VAL A 28 0.17 -7.01 -9.44
C VAL A 28 -0.14 -5.58 -9.85
N ILE A 29 0.85 -4.86 -10.37
CA ILE A 29 0.64 -3.56 -11.03
C ILE A 29 0.77 -3.79 -12.53
N ALA A 30 -0.19 -3.29 -13.28
CA ALA A 30 -0.24 -3.42 -14.74
C ALA A 30 -0.53 -2.08 -15.41
N LYS A 31 -0.04 -1.94 -16.65
CA LYS A 31 -0.31 -0.82 -17.55
C LYS A 31 -0.72 -1.38 -18.90
N ASP A 32 -1.89 -0.97 -19.41
CA ASP A 32 -2.46 -1.47 -20.66
C ASP A 32 -2.55 -3.02 -20.72
N GLY A 33 -2.91 -3.63 -19.58
CA GLY A 33 -3.01 -5.09 -19.45
C GLY A 33 -1.67 -5.83 -19.48
N LYS A 34 -0.53 -5.13 -19.37
CA LYS A 34 0.82 -5.72 -19.24
C LYS A 34 1.32 -5.51 -17.81
N ILE A 35 1.87 -6.56 -17.21
CA ILE A 35 2.43 -6.48 -15.86
C ILE A 35 3.67 -5.58 -15.89
N VAL A 36 3.69 -4.59 -14.99
CA VAL A 36 4.84 -3.73 -14.71
C VAL A 36 5.65 -4.31 -13.56
N ALA A 37 4.97 -4.69 -12.47
CA ALA A 37 5.60 -5.30 -11.30
C ALA A 37 4.62 -6.18 -10.54
N THR A 38 5.16 -7.03 -9.68
CA THR A 38 4.40 -7.84 -8.72
C THR A 38 4.99 -7.67 -7.32
N GLY A 39 4.20 -8.04 -6.32
CA GLY A 39 4.62 -8.01 -4.92
C GLY A 39 3.90 -9.08 -4.11
N VAL A 40 4.55 -9.54 -3.05
CA VAL A 40 3.97 -10.43 -2.02
C VAL A 40 4.27 -9.86 -0.64
N ASN A 41 3.53 -10.28 0.38
CA ASN A 41 3.82 -9.89 1.75
C ASN A 41 5.14 -10.52 2.22
N ARG A 42 6.08 -9.68 2.64
CA ARG A 42 7.43 -10.07 3.06
C ARG A 42 7.76 -9.60 4.48
N VAL A 43 6.76 -9.26 5.28
CA VAL A 43 6.93 -8.60 6.60
C VAL A 43 7.91 -9.34 7.50
N THR A 44 7.71 -10.65 7.68
CA THR A 44 8.55 -11.47 8.56
C THR A 44 9.89 -11.85 7.93
N ALA A 45 9.89 -12.08 6.61
CA ALA A 45 11.08 -12.49 5.89
C ALA A 45 12.12 -11.37 5.78
N ASP A 46 11.66 -10.14 5.53
CA ASP A 46 12.51 -8.98 5.30
C ASP A 46 12.66 -8.11 6.56
N HIS A 47 11.99 -8.48 7.66
CA HIS A 47 11.94 -7.69 8.91
C HIS A 47 11.45 -6.25 8.68
N ASP A 48 10.55 -6.07 7.72
CA ASP A 48 9.98 -4.77 7.33
C ASP A 48 8.45 -4.81 7.54
N PRO A 49 7.90 -4.19 8.60
CA PRO A 49 6.45 -4.17 8.83
C PRO A 49 5.66 -3.46 7.73
N THR A 50 6.33 -2.71 6.84
CA THR A 50 5.70 -2.04 5.70
C THR A 50 5.71 -2.88 4.42
N ALA A 51 6.39 -4.03 4.40
CA ALA A 51 6.54 -4.90 3.23
C ALA A 51 5.28 -5.73 2.92
N HIS A 52 4.14 -5.06 2.85
CA HIS A 52 2.88 -5.59 2.34
C HIS A 52 2.95 -5.78 0.83
N ALA A 53 2.09 -6.64 0.28
CA ALA A 53 2.14 -6.99 -1.13
C ALA A 53 1.98 -5.77 -2.05
N GLU A 54 1.05 -4.87 -1.70
CA GLU A 54 0.76 -3.65 -2.46
C GLU A 54 1.94 -2.67 -2.39
N VAL A 55 2.49 -2.44 -1.20
CA VAL A 55 3.66 -1.56 -1.01
C VAL A 55 4.87 -2.10 -1.77
N SER A 56 5.13 -3.41 -1.69
CA SER A 56 6.20 -4.08 -2.42
C SER A 56 6.02 -3.95 -3.93
N ALA A 57 4.80 -4.15 -4.45
CA ALA A 57 4.49 -3.98 -5.87
C ALA A 57 4.67 -2.53 -6.33
N ILE A 58 4.21 -1.54 -5.54
CA ILE A 58 4.36 -0.11 -5.82
C ILE A 58 5.85 0.26 -5.90
N ARG A 59 6.64 -0.12 -4.88
CA ARG A 59 8.10 0.13 -4.85
C ARG A 59 8.79 -0.47 -6.07
N ALA A 60 8.43 -1.70 -6.44
CA ALA A 60 8.98 -2.37 -7.61
C ALA A 60 8.58 -1.70 -8.93
N ALA A 61 7.32 -1.28 -9.09
CA ALA A 61 6.84 -0.58 -10.28
C ALA A 61 7.50 0.80 -10.44
N ALA A 62 7.57 1.57 -9.37
CA ALA A 62 8.22 2.88 -9.34
C ALA A 62 9.68 2.78 -9.79
N LYS A 63 10.41 1.80 -9.26
CA LYS A 63 11.79 1.52 -9.66
C LYS A 63 11.90 1.08 -11.12
N ALA A 64 11.01 0.20 -11.58
CA ALA A 64 11.03 -0.31 -12.95
C ALA A 64 10.75 0.79 -14.00
N LEU A 65 9.88 1.75 -13.66
CA LEU A 65 9.52 2.86 -14.53
C LEU A 65 10.37 4.12 -14.33
N GLY A 66 11.19 4.16 -13.28
CA GLY A 66 12.02 5.33 -12.95
C GLY A 66 11.21 6.56 -12.54
N THR A 67 10.05 6.37 -11.90
CA THR A 67 9.11 7.44 -11.52
C THR A 67 8.49 7.16 -10.16
N PHE A 68 8.09 8.19 -9.41
CA PHE A 68 7.29 8.06 -8.19
C PHE A 68 5.78 8.15 -8.47
N ASP A 69 5.39 8.66 -9.63
CA ASP A 69 4.00 8.75 -10.10
C ASP A 69 3.71 7.56 -11.03
N LEU A 70 2.76 6.69 -10.62
CA LEU A 70 2.31 5.51 -11.35
C LEU A 70 1.01 5.74 -12.11
N SER A 71 0.62 6.99 -12.38
CA SER A 71 -0.54 7.33 -13.21
C SER A 71 -0.56 6.55 -14.52
N GLY A 72 -1.76 6.11 -14.91
CA GLY A 72 -1.98 5.19 -16.03
C GLY A 72 -1.68 3.72 -15.71
N CYS A 73 -1.25 3.38 -14.50
CA CYS A 73 -1.19 2.01 -14.02
C CYS A 73 -2.40 1.67 -13.14
N GLU A 74 -2.74 0.38 -13.11
CA GLU A 74 -3.78 -0.19 -12.25
C GLU A 74 -3.14 -1.22 -11.32
N ILE A 75 -3.70 -1.38 -10.11
CA ILE A 75 -3.28 -2.41 -9.16
C ILE A 75 -4.36 -3.47 -8.96
N TYR A 76 -3.93 -4.72 -8.89
CA TYR A 76 -4.74 -5.91 -8.61
C TYR A 76 -4.17 -6.56 -7.35
N THR A 77 -4.92 -6.55 -6.25
CA THR A 77 -4.48 -7.08 -4.96
C THR A 77 -5.36 -8.25 -4.54
N SER A 78 -4.79 -9.28 -3.93
CA SER A 78 -5.52 -10.47 -3.48
C SER A 78 -6.50 -10.17 -2.34
N CYS A 79 -6.36 -9.02 -1.67
CA CYS A 79 -7.23 -8.57 -0.58
C CYS A 79 -7.44 -7.05 -0.66
N GLU A 80 -8.60 -6.55 -0.23
CA GLU A 80 -8.88 -5.13 0.01
C GLU A 80 -7.73 -4.55 0.85
N PRO A 81 -7.13 -3.41 0.43
CA PRO A 81 -5.93 -2.91 1.07
C PRO A 81 -6.20 -2.44 2.51
N CYS A 82 -5.24 -2.71 3.39
CA CYS A 82 -5.21 -2.10 4.71
C CYS A 82 -5.00 -0.58 4.60
N PRO A 83 -5.21 0.20 5.68
CA PRO A 83 -5.06 1.65 5.63
C PRO A 83 -3.69 2.16 5.12
N MET A 84 -2.60 1.47 5.48
CA MET A 84 -1.26 1.79 4.98
C MET A 84 -1.16 1.60 3.46
N CYS A 85 -1.61 0.44 2.96
CA CYS A 85 -1.58 0.13 1.53
C CYS A 85 -2.51 1.05 0.74
N LEU A 86 -3.68 1.38 1.26
CA LEU A 86 -4.61 2.32 0.64
C LEU A 86 -3.96 3.71 0.50
N GLY A 87 -3.33 4.20 1.57
CA GLY A 87 -2.55 5.44 1.53
C GLY A 87 -1.43 5.39 0.48
N ALA A 88 -0.66 4.30 0.45
CA ALA A 88 0.41 4.12 -0.54
C ALA A 88 -0.11 4.13 -1.99
N ILE A 89 -1.27 3.54 -2.25
CA ILE A 89 -1.92 3.55 -3.57
C ILE A 89 -2.29 4.97 -3.98
N TYR A 90 -2.84 5.78 -3.06
CA TYR A 90 -3.15 7.19 -3.33
C TYR A 90 -1.89 8.03 -3.60
N TRP A 91 -0.83 7.87 -2.79
CA TRP A 91 0.45 8.55 -2.99
C TRP A 91 1.17 8.13 -4.28
N ALA A 92 0.91 6.93 -4.78
CA ALA A 92 1.45 6.46 -6.05
C ALA A 92 0.61 6.89 -7.26
N HIS A 93 -0.53 7.55 -7.07
CA HIS A 93 -1.42 8.02 -8.14
C HIS A 93 -1.90 6.94 -9.12
N LEU A 94 -2.10 5.70 -8.64
CA LEU A 94 -2.67 4.63 -9.46
C LEU A 94 -4.11 4.97 -9.89
N ASP A 95 -4.44 4.71 -11.16
CA ASP A 95 -5.74 5.10 -11.72
C ASP A 95 -6.90 4.27 -11.16
N ARG A 96 -6.63 2.98 -10.88
CA ARG A 96 -7.64 2.01 -10.43
C ARG A 96 -7.04 0.94 -9.54
N MET A 97 -7.87 0.45 -8.64
CA MET A 97 -7.61 -0.71 -7.80
C MET A 97 -8.71 -1.76 -7.96
N TYR A 98 -8.30 -3.01 -8.06
CA TYR A 98 -9.14 -4.19 -8.02
C TYR A 98 -8.68 -5.08 -6.87
N TYR A 99 -9.62 -5.66 -6.12
CA TYR A 99 -9.29 -6.53 -4.99
C TYR A 99 -10.12 -7.82 -4.97
N GLY A 100 -9.52 -8.89 -4.42
CA GLY A 100 -10.16 -10.20 -4.23
C GLY A 100 -10.91 -10.30 -2.91
N ASN A 101 -10.22 -10.73 -1.85
CA ASN A 101 -10.77 -10.84 -0.49
C ASN A 101 -11.12 -9.46 0.10
N THR A 102 -11.94 -9.44 1.15
CA THR A 102 -12.29 -8.19 1.86
C THR A 102 -11.50 -8.02 3.16
N LYS A 103 -11.49 -6.80 3.72
CA LYS A 103 -10.92 -6.56 5.07
C LYS A 103 -11.59 -7.39 6.16
N THR A 104 -12.84 -7.80 5.95
CA THR A 104 -13.56 -8.70 6.88
C THR A 104 -12.98 -10.11 6.83
N ASP A 105 -12.56 -10.57 5.66
CA ASP A 105 -11.93 -11.87 5.49
C ASP A 105 -10.52 -11.88 6.10
N ALA A 106 -9.75 -10.80 5.90
CA ALA A 106 -8.46 -10.60 6.57
C ALA A 106 -8.61 -10.60 8.10
N ALA A 107 -9.61 -9.88 8.64
CA ALA A 107 -9.87 -9.86 10.08
C ALA A 107 -10.24 -11.25 10.63
N LYS A 108 -11.04 -12.04 9.92
CA LYS A 108 -11.35 -13.43 10.31
C LYS A 108 -10.11 -14.34 10.32
N ALA A 109 -9.13 -14.04 9.47
CA ALA A 109 -7.85 -14.74 9.43
C ALA A 109 -6.85 -14.24 10.50
N GLY A 110 -7.25 -13.26 11.33
CA GLY A 110 -6.44 -12.76 12.44
C GLY A 110 -5.56 -11.56 12.11
N PHE A 111 -5.80 -10.86 10.99
CA PHE A 111 -5.09 -9.63 10.65
C PHE A 111 -5.82 -8.38 11.14
N ASP A 112 -5.05 -7.34 11.43
CA ASP A 112 -5.54 -6.11 12.09
C ASP A 112 -6.16 -5.08 11.14
N ASP A 113 -6.34 -5.39 9.84
CA ASP A 113 -6.82 -4.46 8.82
C ASP A 113 -8.06 -3.68 9.26
N ALA A 114 -9.08 -4.40 9.73
CA ALA A 114 -10.33 -3.80 10.19
C ALA A 114 -10.19 -3.03 11.51
N PHE A 115 -9.22 -3.38 12.36
CA PHE A 115 -8.91 -2.64 13.58
C PHE A 115 -8.26 -1.30 13.23
N ILE A 116 -7.26 -1.30 12.34
CA ILE A 116 -6.55 -0.07 11.96
C ILE A 116 -7.50 0.92 11.26
N TYR A 117 -8.46 0.44 10.45
CA TYR A 117 -9.48 1.32 9.88
C TYR A 117 -10.30 2.05 10.97
N LYS A 118 -10.67 1.35 12.06
CA LYS A 118 -11.39 1.99 13.18
C LYS A 118 -10.54 3.03 13.90
N GLU A 119 -9.25 2.77 14.05
CA GLU A 119 -8.31 3.72 14.68
C GLU A 119 -8.18 5.03 13.90
N LEU A 120 -8.36 5.02 12.58
CA LEU A 120 -8.34 6.24 11.76
C LEU A 120 -9.50 7.17 12.05
N ASP A 121 -10.69 6.61 12.35
CA ASP A 121 -11.90 7.38 12.65
C ASP A 121 -11.88 8.01 14.05
N LEU A 122 -10.95 7.59 14.92
CA LEU A 122 -10.79 8.12 16.26
C LEU A 122 -10.00 9.43 16.25
N ASP A 123 -10.36 10.32 17.17
CA ASP A 123 -9.49 11.42 17.61
C ASP A 123 -8.11 10.85 17.98
N PRO A 124 -6.98 11.45 17.53
CA PRO A 124 -5.64 10.97 17.85
C PRO A 124 -5.40 10.66 19.33
N GLN A 125 -6.01 11.42 20.26
CA GLN A 125 -5.87 11.19 21.69
C GLN A 125 -6.63 9.95 22.20
N LYS A 126 -7.59 9.45 21.42
CA LYS A 126 -8.44 8.29 21.75
C LYS A 126 -8.01 7.00 21.08
N ARG A 127 -7.00 7.06 20.20
CA ARG A 127 -6.41 5.89 19.56
C ARG A 127 -5.76 4.97 20.60
N SER A 128 -5.75 3.69 20.30
CA SER A 128 -4.93 2.69 21.00
C SER A 128 -3.45 3.08 20.95
N LEU A 129 -3.02 3.66 19.83
CA LEU A 129 -1.72 4.34 19.72
C LEU A 129 -1.82 5.74 20.32
N ARG A 130 -1.37 5.88 21.57
CA ARG A 130 -1.32 7.17 22.27
C ARG A 130 -0.51 8.17 21.46
N SER A 131 -1.20 9.21 21.00
CA SER A 131 -0.63 10.25 20.14
C SER A 131 -0.80 11.60 20.81
N GLU A 132 0.28 12.39 20.86
CA GLU A 132 0.27 13.76 21.34
C GLU A 132 1.00 14.68 20.36
N MET A 133 0.55 15.93 20.26
CA MET A 133 1.20 16.94 19.43
C MET A 133 2.30 17.63 20.25
N MET A 134 3.50 17.74 19.69
CA MET A 134 4.64 18.39 20.32
C MET A 134 5.35 19.33 19.35
N MET A 135 5.89 20.44 19.86
CA MET A 135 6.73 21.38 19.10
C MET A 135 6.10 21.86 17.79
N HIS A 136 4.79 22.15 17.81
CA HIS A 136 4.03 22.49 16.60
C HIS A 136 4.62 23.70 15.86
N ASP A 137 4.92 24.77 16.61
CA ASP A 137 5.41 26.02 16.05
C ASP A 137 6.80 25.84 15.41
N GLU A 138 7.70 25.07 16.04
CA GLU A 138 9.00 24.73 15.43
C GLU A 138 8.84 23.82 14.20
N ALA A 139 7.93 22.84 14.25
CA ALA A 139 7.72 21.92 13.14
C ALA A 139 7.17 22.60 11.87
N LEU A 140 6.46 23.73 12.01
CA LEU A 140 5.95 24.52 10.87
C LEU A 140 7.07 25.11 9.99
N GLU A 141 8.30 25.23 10.50
CA GLU A 141 9.44 25.78 9.77
C GLU A 141 9.66 25.05 8.43
N ALA A 142 9.64 23.72 8.44
CA ALA A 142 9.84 22.90 7.23
C ALA A 142 8.75 23.14 6.18
N PHE A 143 7.49 23.33 6.59
CA PHE A 143 6.42 23.68 5.66
C PHE A 143 6.57 25.11 5.11
N GLY A 144 7.02 26.04 5.95
CA GLY A 144 7.39 27.40 5.54
C GLY A 144 8.46 27.41 4.44
N ASP A 145 9.52 26.62 4.63
CA ASP A 145 10.60 26.48 3.66
C ASP A 145 10.14 25.80 2.37
N TRP A 146 9.35 24.74 2.48
CA TRP A 146 8.74 24.08 1.33
C TRP A 146 7.89 25.06 0.51
N MET A 147 7.06 25.89 1.16
CA MET A 147 6.21 26.87 0.46
C MET A 147 7.03 27.90 -0.32
N LYS A 148 8.17 28.35 0.20
CA LYS A 148 9.07 29.33 -0.44
C LYS A 148 9.95 28.74 -1.56
N LYS A 149 10.16 27.42 -1.58
CA LYS A 149 11.03 26.77 -2.56
C LYS A 149 10.43 26.83 -3.97
N ASP A 150 11.09 27.47 -4.93
CA ASP A 150 10.56 27.60 -6.31
C ASP A 150 10.79 26.33 -7.17
N ASP A 151 11.84 25.57 -6.86
CA ASP A 151 12.27 24.36 -7.58
C ASP A 151 11.79 23.05 -6.93
N LYS A 152 10.73 23.12 -6.10
CA LYS A 152 10.18 21.92 -5.44
C LYS A 152 9.47 21.01 -6.45
N ILE A 153 9.71 19.71 -6.31
CA ILE A 153 8.91 18.67 -7.00
C ILE A 153 7.76 18.31 -6.08
N ARG A 154 6.52 18.56 -6.53
CA ARG A 154 5.32 18.13 -5.79
C ARG A 154 5.12 16.63 -5.95
N TYR A 155 4.64 16.02 -4.89
CA TYR A 155 4.27 14.61 -4.79
C TYR A 155 3.08 14.49 -3.85
#